data_AF-A0A1E7RLP2-F1
#
_entry.id   AF-A0A1E7RLP2-F1
#
_cell.length_a   1.000
_cell.length_b   1.000
_cell.length_c   1.000
_cell.angle_alpha   90.00
_cell.angle_beta   90.00
_cell.angle_gamma   90.00
#
_symmetry.space_group_name_H-M   'P 1'
#
loop_
_entity.id
_entity.type
_entity.pdbx_description
1 polymer ?
#
loop_
_entity_poly.entity_id
_entity_poly.type
_entity_poly.pdbx_seq_one_letter_code
_entity_poly.pdbx_strand_id
1 'polypeptide(L)'
;MKWIGALLLGLGVVMLLVLGISWALPIPAAERAALDAMETPAAPRPANDNAFAAVWLLPYDGIDASARDALLADDVQRFQAVPEEPASLTSHAEGRFARAEWAPWCRNADPCLAQVRAVPDAVAAGHAGHEGLHARIAEISRYRYYRSAFEPDPRMPFPALGLLFDRLSAHALLHVQGESEAALAGLCRDVSSARMLMAEGDTLVVSMVGGAWASRGAQLFTDILAELPAEVEVPTGCTQAFAPPQLAELNLCHAMRGEFAFQQAAMSAVPPGQQLFLNQRKTLARSAWLLSRTCADDVQAQIRDDRRVILPPPPPVWTWHCAANAVGCVLVDIAGPAYDEYPQRMQDVGAQLRMAGAMLWLRGQPQGEASEVLKAVPEGFASAQRPLRISEDGTRVRVPRLGKPRDGSGPEISAPLPRGW
;
A
#
# COMPACT_ATOMS: atom_id res chain seq x y z
N MET A 1 -17.94 -41.06 42.87
CA MET A 1 -18.21 -41.29 41.43
C MET A 1 -19.58 -40.75 40.97
N LYS A 2 -20.72 -41.09 41.59
CA LYS A 2 -22.06 -40.63 41.15
C LYS A 2 -22.25 -39.09 41.13
N TRP A 3 -21.76 -38.40 42.16
CA TRP A 3 -21.83 -36.93 42.25
C TRP A 3 -20.97 -36.21 41.20
N ILE A 4 -19.82 -36.79 40.86
CA ILE A 4 -18.93 -36.27 39.81
C ILE A 4 -19.61 -36.42 38.44
N GLY A 5 -20.26 -37.55 38.17
CA GLY A 5 -21.04 -37.76 36.95
C GLY A 5 -22.19 -36.78 36.80
N ALA A 6 -22.95 -36.51 37.87
CA ALA A 6 -24.04 -35.54 37.85
C ALA A 6 -23.54 -34.09 37.65
N LEU A 7 -22.40 -33.73 38.26
CA LEU A 7 -21.76 -32.42 38.07
C LEU A 7 -21.28 -32.22 36.63
N LEU A 8 -20.62 -33.22 36.04
CA LEU A 8 -20.17 -33.18 34.65
C LEU A 8 -21.34 -33.09 33.67
N LEU A 9 -22.41 -33.84 33.92
CA LEU A 9 -23.63 -33.80 33.10
C LEU A 9 -24.32 -32.43 33.20
N GLY A 10 -24.44 -31.88 34.42
CA GLY A 10 -24.97 -30.54 34.64
C GLY A 10 -24.15 -29.46 33.93
N LEU A 11 -22.82 -29.53 34.00
CA LEU A 11 -21.92 -28.64 33.28
C LEU A 11 -22.10 -28.76 31.76
N GLY A 12 -22.22 -29.98 31.24
CA GLY A 12 -22.46 -30.24 29.83
C GLY A 12 -23.77 -29.63 29.33
N VAL A 13 -24.86 -29.75 30.09
CA VAL A 13 -26.16 -29.13 29.76
C VAL A 13 -26.06 -27.60 29.77
N VAL A 14 -25.41 -27.01 30.78
CA VAL A 14 -25.20 -25.56 30.83
C VAL A 14 -24.37 -25.09 29.64
N MET A 15 -23.30 -25.80 29.27
CA MET A 15 -22.48 -25.48 28.10
C MET A 15 -23.30 -25.52 26.81
N LEU A 16 -24.11 -26.56 26.61
CA LEU A 16 -24.98 -26.67 25.43
C LEU A 16 -26.06 -25.57 25.39
N LEU A 17 -26.62 -25.19 26.54
CA LEU A 17 -27.55 -24.05 26.62
C LEU A 17 -26.87 -22.73 26.26
N VAL A 18 -25.67 -22.49 26.77
CA VAL A 18 -24.88 -21.28 26.44
C VAL A 18 -24.55 -21.25 24.95
N LEU A 19 -24.13 -22.38 24.37
CA LEU A 19 -23.88 -22.48 22.93
C LEU A 19 -25.16 -22.26 22.12
N GLY A 20 -26.26 -22.91 22.48
CA GLY A 20 -27.55 -22.75 21.80
C GLY A 20 -28.07 -21.31 21.82
N ILE A 21 -28.02 -20.66 23.00
CA ILE A 21 -28.38 -19.24 23.16
C ILE A 21 -27.46 -18.37 22.31
N SER A 22 -26.15 -18.59 22.40
CA SER A 22 -25.17 -17.81 21.64
C SER A 22 -25.32 -17.98 20.13
N TRP A 23 -25.66 -19.17 19.65
CA TRP A 23 -26.00 -19.42 18.24
C TRP A 23 -27.25 -18.66 17.80
N ALA A 24 -28.30 -18.64 18.63
CA ALA A 24 -29.54 -17.95 18.36
C ALA A 24 -29.45 -16.41 18.45
N LEU A 25 -28.47 -15.88 19.21
CA LEU A 25 -28.27 -14.44 19.30
C LEU A 25 -27.95 -13.83 17.93
N PRO A 26 -28.63 -12.73 17.55
CA PRO A 26 -28.34 -12.04 16.31
C PRO A 26 -26.94 -11.43 16.32
N ILE A 27 -26.37 -11.24 15.14
CA ILE A 27 -25.15 -10.41 14.96
C ILE A 27 -25.42 -9.01 15.54
N PRO A 28 -24.49 -8.42 16.32
CA PRO A 28 -24.61 -7.04 16.78
C PRO A 28 -24.90 -6.07 15.62
N ALA A 29 -25.73 -5.06 15.84
CA ALA A 29 -26.19 -4.16 14.76
C ALA A 29 -25.04 -3.45 14.04
N ALA A 30 -24.02 -3.00 14.76
CA ALA A 30 -22.83 -2.37 14.18
C ALA A 30 -22.00 -3.33 13.31
N GLU A 31 -21.82 -4.58 13.75
CA GLU A 31 -21.11 -5.61 12.97
C GLU A 31 -21.91 -6.01 11.72
N ARG A 32 -23.24 -6.08 11.83
CA ARG A 32 -24.11 -6.33 10.67
C ARG A 32 -24.04 -5.19 9.65
N ALA A 33 -24.15 -3.94 10.10
CA ALA A 33 -24.05 -2.79 9.21
C ALA A 33 -22.69 -2.73 8.50
N ALA A 34 -21.61 -3.04 9.22
CA ALA A 34 -20.27 -3.14 8.62
C ALA A 34 -20.19 -4.27 7.59
N LEU A 35 -20.76 -5.45 7.89
CA LEU A 35 -20.82 -6.57 6.96
C LEU A 35 -21.53 -6.17 5.65
N ASP A 36 -22.74 -5.62 5.76
CA ASP A 36 -23.55 -5.22 4.61
C ASP A 36 -22.81 -4.15 3.76
N ALA A 37 -22.13 -3.20 4.41
CA ALA A 37 -21.34 -2.17 3.74
C ALA A 37 -20.09 -2.69 3.04
N MET A 38 -19.40 -3.68 3.61
CA MET A 38 -18.19 -4.27 3.06
C MET A 38 -18.49 -5.31 1.96
N GLU A 39 -19.65 -5.97 2.02
CA GLU A 39 -20.15 -6.88 0.97
C GLU A 39 -20.72 -6.14 -0.24
N THR A 40 -20.97 -4.82 -0.12
CA THR A 40 -21.47 -4.01 -1.23
C THR A 40 -20.43 -3.96 -2.36
N PRO A 41 -20.74 -4.51 -3.56
CA PRO A 41 -19.80 -4.53 -4.67
C PRO A 41 -19.39 -3.12 -5.08
N ALA A 42 -18.10 -2.94 -5.39
CA ALA A 42 -17.65 -1.69 -5.99
C ALA A 42 -18.29 -1.50 -7.37
N ALA A 43 -18.51 -0.25 -7.76
CA ALA A 43 -19.04 0.07 -9.07
C ALA A 43 -18.16 -0.55 -10.19
N PRO A 44 -18.78 -1.05 -11.27
CA PRO A 44 -18.03 -1.49 -12.46
C PRO A 44 -17.16 -0.35 -12.99
N ARG A 45 -15.95 -0.67 -13.44
CA ARG A 45 -15.02 0.29 -14.04
C ARG A 45 -14.60 -0.20 -15.44
N PRO A 46 -14.23 0.71 -16.35
CA PRO A 46 -13.77 0.32 -17.68
C PRO A 46 -12.53 -0.57 -17.60
N ALA A 47 -12.56 -1.74 -18.23
CA ALA A 47 -11.48 -2.73 -18.13
C ALA A 47 -10.14 -2.19 -18.68
N ASN A 48 -10.18 -1.32 -19.70
CA ASN A 48 -9.01 -0.69 -20.31
C ASN A 48 -8.26 0.27 -19.36
N ASP A 49 -8.88 0.69 -18.26
CA ASP A 49 -8.28 1.56 -17.26
C ASP A 49 -7.62 0.76 -16.10
N ASN A 50 -7.70 -0.57 -16.12
CA ASN A 50 -7.13 -1.45 -15.09
C ASN A 50 -5.66 -1.78 -15.36
N ALA A 51 -4.78 -1.42 -14.42
CA ALA A 51 -3.35 -1.71 -14.48
C ALA A 51 -2.98 -3.18 -14.26
N PHE A 52 -3.94 -4.04 -13.88
CA PHE A 52 -3.63 -5.40 -13.44
C PHE A 52 -2.87 -6.22 -14.48
N ALA A 53 -3.31 -6.24 -15.75
CA ALA A 53 -2.63 -6.99 -16.80
C ALA A 53 -1.18 -6.52 -16.99
N ALA A 54 -0.95 -5.20 -16.96
CA ALA A 54 0.38 -4.61 -17.11
C ALA A 54 1.31 -4.96 -15.94
N VAL A 55 0.79 -5.03 -14.72
CA VAL A 55 1.56 -5.37 -13.52
C VAL A 55 1.75 -6.89 -13.39
N TRP A 56 0.75 -7.70 -13.72
CA TRP A 56 0.80 -9.17 -13.70
C TRP A 56 1.86 -9.71 -14.67
N LEU A 57 1.87 -9.17 -15.89
CA LEU A 57 2.80 -9.56 -16.95
C LEU A 57 4.09 -8.73 -16.98
N LEU A 58 4.30 -7.86 -15.99
CA LEU A 58 5.46 -6.97 -15.90
C LEU A 58 6.82 -7.68 -16.10
N PRO A 59 7.06 -8.88 -15.54
CA PRO A 59 8.33 -9.58 -15.71
C PRO A 59 8.65 -9.95 -17.16
N TYR A 60 7.69 -10.02 -18.06
CA TYR A 60 7.90 -10.67 -19.35
C TYR A 60 8.08 -9.67 -20.50
N ASP A 61 9.13 -9.85 -21.29
CA ASP A 61 9.43 -9.07 -22.48
C ASP A 61 8.67 -9.57 -23.72
N GLY A 62 8.53 -8.71 -24.73
CA GLY A 62 8.02 -9.12 -26.05
C GLY A 62 6.52 -9.46 -26.11
N ILE A 63 5.74 -9.14 -25.07
CA ILE A 63 4.29 -9.30 -25.10
C ILE A 63 3.63 -8.09 -25.77
N ASP A 64 3.06 -8.32 -26.94
CA ASP A 64 2.27 -7.32 -27.65
C ASP A 64 1.02 -6.91 -26.85
N ALA A 65 0.63 -5.63 -26.95
CA ALA A 65 -0.52 -5.09 -26.23
C ALA A 65 -1.82 -5.87 -26.50
N SER A 66 -2.00 -6.36 -27.73
CA SER A 66 -3.16 -7.17 -28.13
C SER A 66 -3.16 -8.59 -27.54
N ALA A 67 -1.99 -9.12 -27.13
CA ALA A 67 -1.85 -10.46 -26.57
C ALA A 67 -1.96 -10.49 -25.03
N ARG A 68 -1.78 -9.34 -24.36
CA ARG A 68 -1.80 -9.25 -22.88
C ARG A 68 -3.14 -9.72 -22.29
N ASP A 69 -4.24 -9.24 -22.84
CA ASP A 69 -5.57 -9.56 -22.31
C ASP A 69 -5.91 -11.05 -22.49
N ALA A 70 -5.49 -11.65 -23.60
CA ALA A 70 -5.65 -13.08 -23.85
C ALA A 70 -4.82 -13.92 -22.87
N LEU A 71 -3.54 -13.57 -22.66
CA LEU A 71 -2.67 -14.26 -21.69
C LEU A 71 -3.22 -14.15 -20.26
N LEU A 72 -3.73 -12.97 -19.88
CA LEU A 72 -4.36 -12.78 -18.59
C LEU A 72 -5.62 -13.63 -18.45
N ALA A 73 -6.47 -13.69 -19.47
CA ALA A 73 -7.68 -14.50 -19.46
C ALA A 73 -7.35 -16.00 -19.28
N ASP A 74 -6.34 -16.50 -20.00
CA ASP A 74 -5.84 -17.88 -19.86
C ASP A 74 -5.34 -18.15 -18.42
N ASP A 75 -4.58 -17.22 -17.85
CA ASP A 75 -4.07 -17.32 -16.48
C ASP A 75 -5.20 -17.36 -15.44
N VAL A 76 -6.20 -16.50 -15.57
CA VAL A 76 -7.37 -16.47 -14.69
C VAL A 76 -8.16 -17.78 -14.78
N GLN A 77 -8.42 -18.26 -16.00
CA GLN A 77 -9.14 -19.52 -16.20
C GLN A 77 -8.38 -20.70 -15.59
N ARG A 78 -7.06 -20.75 -15.77
CA ARG A 78 -6.24 -21.83 -15.20
C ARG A 78 -6.21 -21.78 -13.69
N PHE A 79 -6.08 -20.59 -13.09
CA PHE A 79 -6.13 -20.44 -11.64
C PHE A 79 -7.44 -20.99 -11.05
N GLN A 80 -8.57 -20.67 -11.69
CA GLN A 80 -9.89 -21.17 -11.26
C GLN A 80 -10.05 -22.68 -11.44
N ALA A 81 -9.30 -23.30 -12.35
CA ALA A 81 -9.39 -24.73 -12.63
C ALA A 81 -8.51 -25.61 -11.71
N VAL A 82 -7.54 -25.04 -10.97
CA VAL A 82 -6.62 -25.81 -10.12
C VAL A 82 -7.19 -25.99 -8.70
N PRO A 83 -7.49 -27.23 -8.25
CA PRO A 83 -8.17 -27.43 -6.98
C PRO A 83 -7.30 -27.25 -5.72
N GLU A 84 -5.99 -27.54 -5.73
CA GLU A 84 -5.27 -27.78 -4.46
C GLU A 84 -3.87 -27.16 -4.25
N GLU A 85 -3.08 -26.74 -5.26
CA GLU A 85 -1.72 -26.20 -5.00
C GLU A 85 -1.48 -24.74 -5.45
N PRO A 86 -1.21 -23.80 -4.51
CA PRO A 86 -0.99 -22.36 -4.78
C PRO A 86 0.38 -22.01 -5.37
N ALA A 87 1.41 -22.76 -4.99
CA ALA A 87 2.77 -22.23 -4.94
C ALA A 87 3.50 -22.23 -6.30
N SER A 88 2.90 -22.83 -7.33
CA SER A 88 3.56 -23.05 -8.63
C SER A 88 2.83 -22.39 -9.80
N LEU A 89 1.76 -21.62 -9.57
CA LEU A 89 0.99 -21.04 -10.68
C LEU A 89 1.69 -19.78 -11.22
N THR A 90 2.71 -20.01 -12.05
CA THR A 90 3.40 -18.98 -12.83
C THR A 90 2.58 -18.60 -14.05
N SER A 91 2.56 -17.33 -14.46
CA SER A 91 1.85 -16.90 -15.68
C SER A 91 2.13 -17.81 -16.89
N HIS A 92 1.15 -17.97 -17.78
CA HIS A 92 1.29 -18.60 -19.08
C HIS A 92 2.41 -17.98 -19.92
N ALA A 93 2.84 -16.75 -19.61
CA ALA A 93 4.01 -16.16 -20.23
C ALA A 93 5.35 -16.82 -19.83
N GLU A 94 5.39 -17.51 -18.69
CA GLU A 94 6.57 -18.22 -18.20
C GLU A 94 7.02 -19.29 -19.21
N GLY A 95 8.32 -19.31 -19.53
CA GLY A 95 8.90 -20.18 -20.55
C GLY A 95 8.54 -19.85 -22.01
N ARG A 96 7.59 -18.94 -22.26
CA ARG A 96 7.24 -18.46 -23.62
C ARG A 96 7.88 -17.12 -23.97
N PHE A 97 8.11 -16.30 -22.95
CA PHE A 97 8.69 -14.97 -23.07
C PHE A 97 9.92 -14.85 -22.18
N ALA A 98 10.87 -14.01 -22.60
CA ALA A 98 12.02 -13.70 -21.77
C ALA A 98 11.55 -12.99 -20.50
N ARG A 99 12.12 -13.38 -19.36
CA ARG A 99 11.80 -12.82 -18.06
C ARG A 99 12.90 -11.85 -17.63
N ALA A 100 12.51 -10.61 -17.35
CA ALA A 100 13.37 -9.60 -16.75
C ALA A 100 13.60 -9.93 -15.27
N GLU A 101 14.87 -9.86 -14.87
CA GLU A 101 15.28 -9.99 -13.48
C GLU A 101 15.33 -8.63 -12.80
N TRP A 102 15.14 -8.60 -11.49
CA TRP A 102 15.18 -7.34 -10.75
C TRP A 102 16.62 -6.88 -10.51
N ALA A 103 16.96 -5.64 -10.90
CA ALA A 103 18.22 -5.02 -10.51
C ALA A 103 18.18 -4.62 -9.02
N PRO A 104 19.02 -5.21 -8.15
CA PRO A 104 18.86 -5.18 -6.70
C PRO A 104 19.29 -3.87 -6.01
N TRP A 105 19.28 -2.74 -6.71
CA TRP A 105 19.79 -1.46 -6.23
C TRP A 105 18.72 -0.64 -5.51
N CYS A 106 19.14 0.24 -4.60
CA CYS A 106 18.25 1.14 -3.85
C CYS A 106 17.11 0.42 -3.08
N ARG A 107 17.39 -0.79 -2.59
CA ARG A 107 16.44 -1.60 -1.80
C ARG A 107 16.28 -1.12 -0.36
N ASN A 108 17.35 -0.61 0.23
CA ASN A 108 17.44 -0.24 1.64
C ASN A 108 17.07 1.22 1.87
N ALA A 109 17.03 1.63 3.15
CA ALA A 109 16.69 2.99 3.56
C ALA A 109 17.79 4.04 3.25
N ASP A 110 18.98 3.61 2.82
CA ASP A 110 20.07 4.52 2.46
C ASP A 110 19.69 5.38 1.24
N PRO A 111 20.15 6.65 1.17
CA PRO A 111 19.85 7.52 0.04
C PRO A 111 20.29 6.88 -1.29
N CYS A 112 19.31 6.61 -2.17
CA CYS A 112 19.53 5.90 -3.43
C CYS A 112 20.60 6.58 -4.29
N LEU A 113 20.59 7.91 -4.34
CA LEU A 113 21.52 8.67 -5.16
C LEU A 113 22.98 8.50 -4.71
N ALA A 114 23.22 8.44 -3.40
CA ALA A 114 24.55 8.19 -2.86
C ALA A 114 25.04 6.76 -3.16
N GLN A 115 24.14 5.75 -3.08
CA GLN A 115 24.46 4.37 -3.45
C GLN A 115 24.87 4.26 -4.92
N VAL A 116 24.13 4.90 -5.83
CA VAL A 116 24.42 4.85 -7.26
C VAL A 116 25.72 5.57 -7.60
N ARG A 117 26.01 6.73 -6.99
CA ARG A 117 27.29 7.43 -7.18
C ARG A 117 28.51 6.63 -6.75
N ALA A 118 28.38 5.74 -5.76
CA ALA A 118 29.50 4.93 -5.30
C ALA A 118 29.93 3.88 -6.34
N VAL A 119 28.99 3.41 -7.17
CA VAL A 119 29.22 2.30 -8.11
C VAL A 119 28.44 2.46 -9.44
N PRO A 120 28.59 3.58 -10.17
CA PRO A 120 27.74 3.90 -11.32
C PRO A 120 27.84 2.86 -12.44
N ASP A 121 29.04 2.35 -12.72
CA ASP A 121 29.25 1.34 -13.77
C ASP A 121 28.59 -0.01 -13.43
N ALA A 122 28.57 -0.39 -12.15
CA ALA A 122 27.90 -1.62 -11.71
C ALA A 122 26.38 -1.48 -11.77
N VAL A 123 25.86 -0.28 -11.45
CA VAL A 123 24.44 0.03 -11.62
C VAL A 123 24.06 0.00 -13.10
N ALA A 124 24.87 0.62 -13.97
CA ALA A 124 24.66 0.60 -15.42
C ALA A 124 24.66 -0.82 -15.97
N ALA A 125 25.64 -1.65 -15.59
CA ALA A 125 25.70 -3.05 -15.99
C ALA A 125 24.49 -3.86 -15.50
N GLY A 126 23.99 -3.57 -14.29
CA GLY A 126 22.80 -4.21 -13.74
C GLY A 126 21.49 -3.83 -14.44
N HIS A 127 21.48 -2.75 -15.21
CA HIS A 127 20.33 -2.29 -16.01
C HIS A 127 20.46 -2.61 -17.50
N ALA A 128 21.56 -3.22 -17.94
CA ALA A 128 21.74 -3.59 -19.33
C ALA A 128 20.66 -4.60 -19.76
N GLY A 129 19.87 -4.26 -20.79
CA GLY A 129 18.75 -5.08 -21.25
C GLY A 129 17.42 -4.80 -20.55
N HIS A 130 17.34 -3.84 -19.63
CA HIS A 130 16.10 -3.47 -18.92
C HIS A 130 15.25 -2.44 -19.67
N GLU A 131 15.60 -2.05 -20.89
CA GLU A 131 14.87 -1.03 -21.67
C GLU A 131 13.40 -1.41 -21.85
N GLY A 132 13.13 -2.69 -22.10
CA GLY A 132 11.78 -3.23 -22.19
C GLY A 132 11.02 -3.13 -20.87
N LEU A 133 11.63 -3.55 -19.75
CA LEU A 133 11.06 -3.47 -18.41
C LEU A 133 10.75 -2.02 -18.03
N HIS A 134 11.70 -1.11 -18.24
CA HIS A 134 11.53 0.32 -17.97
C HIS A 134 10.37 0.93 -18.76
N ALA A 135 10.21 0.57 -20.03
CA ALA A 135 9.09 1.02 -20.86
C ALA A 135 7.75 0.52 -20.32
N ARG A 136 7.66 -0.75 -19.90
CA ARG A 136 6.44 -1.34 -19.31
C ARG A 136 6.08 -0.69 -17.98
N ILE A 137 7.05 -0.43 -17.10
CA ILE A 137 6.80 0.30 -15.84
C ILE A 137 6.29 1.72 -16.16
N ALA A 138 6.90 2.40 -17.13
CA ALA A 138 6.47 3.73 -17.55
C ALA A 138 5.04 3.76 -18.13
N GLU A 139 4.58 2.65 -18.71
CA GLU A 139 3.23 2.50 -19.26
C GLU A 139 2.15 2.48 -18.16
N ILE A 140 2.50 2.11 -16.93
CA ILE A 140 1.56 2.03 -15.81
C ILE A 140 0.83 3.36 -15.56
N SER A 141 1.47 4.49 -15.89
CA SER A 141 0.89 5.82 -15.74
C SER A 141 -0.32 6.08 -16.65
N ARG A 142 -0.63 5.18 -17.59
CA ARG A 142 -1.80 5.28 -18.48
C ARG A 142 -3.08 4.75 -17.84
N TYR A 143 -2.96 3.94 -16.79
CA TYR A 143 -4.08 3.31 -16.12
C TYR A 143 -4.61 4.19 -14.98
N ARG A 144 -5.84 3.94 -14.57
CA ARG A 144 -6.53 4.74 -13.54
C ARG A 144 -6.79 3.98 -12.24
N TYR A 145 -6.72 2.66 -12.28
CA TYR A 145 -6.89 1.85 -11.08
C TYR A 145 -6.14 0.53 -11.20
N TYR A 146 -6.02 -0.16 -10.07
CA TYR A 146 -5.54 -1.53 -10.02
C TYR A 146 -6.59 -2.40 -9.34
N ARG A 147 -7.04 -3.44 -10.04
CA ARG A 147 -7.89 -4.49 -9.47
C ARG A 147 -7.50 -5.85 -10.01
N SER A 148 -7.20 -6.79 -9.12
CA SER A 148 -6.93 -8.18 -9.46
C SER A 148 -8.04 -8.74 -10.35
N ALA A 149 -7.63 -9.40 -11.43
CA ALA A 149 -8.54 -10.18 -12.25
C ALA A 149 -8.78 -11.60 -11.67
N PHE A 150 -7.97 -12.01 -10.70
CA PHE A 150 -8.22 -13.22 -9.94
C PHE A 150 -9.30 -12.96 -8.88
N GLU A 151 -10.22 -13.91 -8.75
CA GLU A 151 -11.15 -13.93 -7.63
C GLU A 151 -10.36 -13.98 -6.30
N PRO A 152 -10.84 -13.32 -5.23
CA PRO A 152 -10.21 -13.41 -3.93
C PRO A 152 -10.09 -14.87 -3.49
N ASP A 153 -8.87 -15.32 -3.24
CA ASP A 153 -8.55 -16.65 -2.72
C ASP A 153 -7.25 -16.53 -1.90
N PRO A 154 -7.13 -17.13 -0.71
CA PRO A 154 -5.90 -17.13 0.08
C PRO A 154 -4.65 -17.65 -0.64
N ARG A 155 -4.87 -18.39 -1.73
CA ARG A 155 -3.86 -19.03 -2.57
C ARG A 155 -3.56 -18.23 -3.83
N MET A 156 -4.19 -17.07 -4.01
CA MET A 156 -4.04 -16.31 -5.25
C MET A 156 -2.58 -15.90 -5.47
N PRO A 157 -2.10 -15.93 -6.72
CA PRO A 157 -0.74 -15.52 -7.01
C PRO A 157 -0.61 -14.00 -6.86
N PHE A 158 0.53 -13.56 -6.32
CA PHE A 158 0.88 -12.15 -6.27
C PHE A 158 1.76 -11.78 -7.48
N PRO A 159 1.51 -10.63 -8.13
CA PRO A 159 2.41 -10.16 -9.18
C PRO A 159 3.77 -9.78 -8.61
N ALA A 160 4.76 -9.67 -9.49
CA ALA A 160 6.13 -9.26 -9.15
C ALA A 160 6.21 -7.75 -8.85
N LEU A 161 5.51 -7.28 -7.81
CA LEU A 161 5.43 -5.87 -7.42
C LEU A 161 6.79 -5.23 -7.11
N GLY A 162 7.79 -6.04 -6.75
CA GLY A 162 9.17 -5.58 -6.55
C GLY A 162 9.79 -4.95 -7.80
N LEU A 163 9.40 -5.38 -9.00
CA LEU A 163 9.92 -4.83 -10.25
C LEU A 163 9.52 -3.38 -10.49
N LEU A 164 8.44 -2.88 -9.85
CA LEU A 164 8.06 -1.47 -9.95
C LEU A 164 9.16 -0.52 -9.46
N PHE A 165 10.05 -1.00 -8.59
CA PHE A 165 11.15 -0.24 -8.02
C PHE A 165 12.41 -0.23 -8.88
N ASP A 166 12.48 -1.04 -9.96
CA ASP A 166 13.68 -1.23 -10.77
C ASP A 166 14.21 0.11 -11.32
N ARG A 167 13.31 0.93 -11.85
CA ARG A 167 13.62 2.25 -12.42
C ARG A 167 14.17 3.28 -11.44
N LEU A 168 14.01 3.08 -10.13
CA LEU A 168 14.46 4.05 -9.13
C LEU A 168 15.98 4.30 -9.25
N SER A 169 16.74 3.21 -9.34
CA SER A 169 18.20 3.29 -9.48
C SER A 169 18.63 3.72 -10.89
N ALA A 170 17.83 3.42 -11.92
CA ALA A 170 18.05 3.91 -13.28
C ALA A 170 17.90 5.43 -13.37
N HIS A 171 16.89 6.02 -12.72
CA HIS A 171 16.72 7.49 -12.67
C HIS A 171 17.88 8.16 -11.91
N ALA A 172 18.32 7.57 -10.80
CA ALA A 172 19.50 8.04 -10.09
C ALA A 172 20.76 7.98 -10.97
N LEU A 173 20.93 6.91 -11.75
CA LEU A 173 22.06 6.76 -12.68
C LEU A 173 22.02 7.80 -13.79
N LEU A 174 20.86 8.05 -14.40
CA LEU A 174 20.68 9.11 -15.40
C LEU A 174 21.13 10.47 -14.84
N HIS A 175 20.77 10.81 -13.61
CA HIS A 175 21.24 12.03 -12.97
C HIS A 175 22.77 12.06 -12.82
N VAL A 176 23.37 10.97 -12.33
CA VAL A 176 24.84 10.84 -12.17
C VAL A 176 25.57 10.98 -13.51
N GLN A 177 24.95 10.56 -14.61
CA GLN A 177 25.46 10.68 -15.97
C GLN A 177 25.20 12.06 -16.62
N GLY A 178 24.54 12.98 -15.90
CA GLY A 178 24.23 14.33 -16.38
C GLY A 178 22.86 14.46 -17.05
N GLU A 179 22.09 13.39 -17.19
CA GLU A 179 20.76 13.34 -17.82
C GLU A 179 19.63 13.63 -16.82
N SER A 180 19.78 14.72 -16.05
CA SER A 180 18.89 15.05 -14.93
C SER A 180 17.44 15.34 -15.35
N GLU A 181 17.25 15.94 -16.52
CA GLU A 181 15.90 16.23 -17.04
C GLU A 181 15.13 14.94 -17.32
N ALA A 182 15.77 13.96 -17.97
CA ALA A 182 15.19 12.65 -18.25
C ALA A 182 14.94 11.87 -16.94
N ALA A 183 15.87 11.92 -16.00
CA ALA A 183 15.72 11.32 -14.67
C ALA A 183 14.47 11.87 -13.95
N LEU A 184 14.32 13.20 -13.88
CA LEU A 184 13.18 13.84 -13.21
C LEU A 184 11.86 13.53 -13.94
N ALA A 185 11.82 13.60 -15.27
CA ALA A 185 10.61 13.33 -16.03
C ALA A 185 10.12 11.89 -15.84
N GLY A 186 11.04 10.92 -15.83
CA GLY A 186 10.76 9.51 -15.56
C GLY A 186 10.29 9.29 -14.12
N LEU A 187 11.01 9.84 -13.15
CA LEU A 187 10.71 9.72 -11.73
C LEU A 187 9.34 10.29 -11.35
N CYS A 188 8.99 11.47 -11.88
CA CYS A 188 7.69 12.09 -11.61
C CYS A 188 6.53 11.28 -12.23
N ARG A 189 6.74 10.63 -13.38
CA ARG A 189 5.76 9.70 -13.97
C ARG A 189 5.56 8.46 -13.10
N ASP A 190 6.64 7.92 -12.55
CA ASP A 190 6.60 6.76 -11.65
C ASP A 190 5.87 7.11 -10.34
N VAL A 191 6.11 8.30 -9.76
CA VAL A 191 5.37 8.78 -8.59
C VAL A 191 3.87 8.93 -8.88
N SER A 192 3.48 9.45 -10.06
CA SER A 192 2.06 9.50 -10.45
C SER A 192 1.43 8.11 -10.54
N SER A 193 2.17 7.11 -11.04
CA SER A 193 1.72 5.71 -11.10
C SER A 193 1.58 5.12 -9.70
N ALA A 194 2.54 5.39 -8.82
CA ALA A 194 2.53 4.97 -7.43
C ALA A 194 1.33 5.54 -6.67
N ARG A 195 1.00 6.82 -6.90
CA ARG A 195 -0.18 7.50 -6.35
C ARG A 195 -1.49 6.88 -6.79
N MET A 196 -1.60 6.45 -8.05
CA MET A 196 -2.75 5.67 -8.52
C MET A 196 -2.89 4.36 -7.72
N LEU A 197 -1.81 3.61 -7.49
CA LEU A 197 -1.87 2.38 -6.68
C LEU A 197 -2.26 2.66 -5.22
N MET A 198 -1.82 3.78 -4.64
CA MET A 198 -2.20 4.18 -3.29
C MET A 198 -3.71 4.36 -3.16
N ALA A 199 -4.32 5.17 -4.05
CA ALA A 199 -5.73 5.51 -3.98
C ALA A 199 -6.66 4.41 -4.51
N GLU A 200 -6.25 3.75 -5.59
CA GLU A 200 -7.13 2.93 -6.43
C GLU A 200 -6.69 1.47 -6.52
N GLY A 201 -5.74 1.06 -5.66
CA GLY A 201 -5.38 -0.34 -5.42
C GLY A 201 -6.46 -1.06 -4.63
N ASP A 202 -6.77 -2.28 -5.02
CA ASP A 202 -7.84 -3.09 -4.44
C ASP A 202 -7.44 -3.83 -3.15
N THR A 203 -6.15 -3.88 -2.81
CA THR A 203 -5.63 -4.57 -1.62
C THR A 203 -4.68 -3.70 -0.83
N LEU A 204 -4.51 -4.03 0.46
CA LEU A 204 -3.56 -3.33 1.33
C LEU A 204 -2.15 -3.45 0.80
N VAL A 205 -1.74 -4.64 0.33
CA VAL A 205 -0.39 -4.84 -0.20
C VAL A 205 -0.10 -3.92 -1.39
N VAL A 206 -1.06 -3.75 -2.31
CA VAL A 206 -0.90 -2.88 -3.49
C VAL A 206 -0.83 -1.40 -3.07
N SER A 207 -1.74 -0.95 -2.19
CA SER A 207 -1.69 0.44 -1.69
C SER A 207 -0.41 0.73 -0.94
N MET A 208 0.11 -0.21 -0.14
CA MET A 208 1.36 -0.07 0.59
C MET A 208 2.59 -0.09 -0.34
N VAL A 209 2.57 -0.88 -1.40
CA VAL A 209 3.61 -0.85 -2.45
C VAL A 209 3.59 0.49 -3.17
N GLY A 210 2.41 1.00 -3.56
CA GLY A 210 2.25 2.33 -4.11
C GLY A 210 2.84 3.40 -3.18
N GLY A 211 2.52 3.34 -1.88
CA GLY A 211 3.04 4.28 -0.90
C GLY A 211 4.57 4.22 -0.76
N ALA A 212 5.15 3.02 -0.74
CA ALA A 212 6.60 2.85 -0.69
C ALA A 212 7.29 3.35 -1.97
N TRP A 213 6.70 3.12 -3.15
CA TRP A 213 7.21 3.59 -4.43
C TRP A 213 7.18 5.12 -4.51
N ALA A 214 6.06 5.73 -4.14
CA ALA A 214 5.89 7.18 -4.08
C ALA A 214 6.89 7.82 -3.09
N SER A 215 7.04 7.25 -1.90
CA SER A 215 7.95 7.76 -0.86
C SER A 215 9.43 7.70 -1.30
N ARG A 216 9.88 6.58 -1.89
CA ARG A 216 11.25 6.47 -2.41
C ARG A 216 11.49 7.39 -3.59
N GLY A 217 10.51 7.53 -4.48
CA GLY A 217 10.59 8.45 -5.60
C GLY A 217 10.67 9.91 -5.14
N ALA A 218 9.88 10.30 -4.14
CA ALA A 218 9.94 11.62 -3.52
C ALA A 218 11.30 11.92 -2.87
N GLN A 219 11.90 10.93 -2.20
CA GLN A 219 13.23 11.09 -1.61
C GLN A 219 14.32 11.30 -2.68
N LEU A 220 14.34 10.44 -3.72
CA LEU A 220 15.28 10.59 -4.83
C LEU A 220 15.08 11.95 -5.55
N PHE A 221 13.84 12.38 -5.71
CA PHE A 221 13.52 13.67 -6.32
C PHE A 221 14.12 14.82 -5.53
N THR A 222 13.96 14.86 -4.21
CA THR A 222 14.54 15.95 -3.40
C THR A 222 16.07 15.86 -3.36
N ASP A 223 16.65 14.66 -3.38
CA ASP A 223 18.09 14.49 -3.48
C ASP A 223 18.64 15.05 -4.80
N ILE A 224 17.97 14.82 -5.94
CA ILE A 224 18.35 15.39 -7.24
C ILE A 224 18.17 16.93 -7.25
N LEU A 225 17.06 17.44 -6.72
CA LEU A 225 16.80 18.89 -6.66
C LEU A 225 17.86 19.66 -5.84
N ALA A 226 18.45 19.02 -4.84
CA ALA A 226 19.52 19.59 -4.03
C ALA A 226 20.84 19.77 -4.80
N GLU A 227 21.03 19.08 -5.93
CA GLU A 227 22.26 19.17 -6.75
C GLU A 227 22.09 20.09 -7.95
N LEU A 228 20.85 20.26 -8.42
CA LEU A 228 20.56 21.08 -9.60
C LEU A 228 20.58 22.58 -9.30
N PRO A 229 21.27 23.41 -10.11
CA PRO A 229 21.15 24.87 -10.05
C PRO A 229 19.69 25.31 -10.22
N ALA A 230 19.24 26.38 -9.54
CA ALA A 230 17.85 26.82 -9.52
C ALA A 230 17.28 27.14 -10.92
N GLU A 231 18.15 27.51 -11.87
CA GLU A 231 17.83 27.85 -13.25
C GLU A 231 17.43 26.65 -14.10
N VAL A 232 17.79 25.43 -13.67
CA VAL A 232 17.37 24.21 -14.37
C VAL A 232 15.88 23.99 -14.14
N GLU A 233 15.11 24.07 -15.22
CA GLU A 233 13.67 23.83 -15.22
C GLU A 233 13.35 22.39 -14.80
N VAL A 234 12.36 22.24 -13.92
CA VAL A 234 11.84 20.93 -13.51
C VAL A 234 10.70 20.55 -14.47
N PRO A 235 10.66 19.31 -14.99
CA PRO A 235 9.60 18.87 -15.90
C PRO A 235 8.20 19.14 -15.34
N THR A 236 7.28 19.63 -16.18
CA THR A 236 5.91 20.03 -15.77
C THR A 236 5.11 18.91 -15.10
N GLY A 237 5.37 17.65 -15.49
CA GLY A 237 4.75 16.48 -14.86
C GLY A 237 5.06 16.34 -13.36
N CYS A 238 6.15 16.93 -12.87
CA CYS A 238 6.51 16.89 -11.46
C CYS A 238 5.57 17.72 -10.57
N THR A 239 4.97 18.78 -11.10
CA THR A 239 3.98 19.58 -10.37
C THR A 239 2.76 18.73 -10.00
N GLN A 240 2.31 17.87 -10.91
CA GLN A 240 1.21 16.93 -10.63
C GLN A 240 1.66 15.79 -9.70
N ALA A 241 2.84 15.21 -9.97
CA ALA A 241 3.38 14.11 -9.18
C ALA A 241 3.54 14.45 -7.70
N PHE A 242 3.92 15.69 -7.40
CA PHE A 242 4.14 16.18 -6.03
C PHE A 242 3.09 17.19 -5.55
N ALA A 243 1.91 17.24 -6.19
CA ALA A 243 0.78 17.99 -5.66
C ALA A 243 0.38 17.48 -4.25
N PRO A 244 -0.30 18.29 -3.41
CA PRO A 244 -0.76 17.84 -2.10
C PRO A 244 -1.51 16.49 -2.17
N PRO A 245 -1.21 15.52 -1.29
CA PRO A 245 -1.90 14.24 -1.27
C PRO A 245 -3.40 14.40 -1.00
N GLN A 246 -4.21 13.69 -1.77
CA GLN A 246 -5.64 13.58 -1.61
C GLN A 246 -6.00 12.58 -0.50
N LEU A 247 -7.18 12.75 0.08
CA LEU A 247 -7.67 11.83 1.11
C LEU A 247 -7.72 10.37 0.62
N ALA A 248 -8.15 10.14 -0.63
CA ALA A 248 -8.22 8.81 -1.21
C ALA A 248 -6.86 8.11 -1.24
N GLU A 249 -5.77 8.85 -1.41
CA GLU A 249 -4.40 8.30 -1.46
C GLU A 249 -3.87 7.90 -0.08
N LEU A 250 -4.41 8.50 0.99
CA LEU A 250 -3.96 8.26 2.36
C LEU A 250 -4.92 7.36 3.17
N ASN A 251 -6.17 7.23 2.70
CA ASN A 251 -7.21 6.44 3.34
C ASN A 251 -7.18 4.98 2.85
N LEU A 252 -7.09 4.04 3.79
CA LEU A 252 -7.05 2.61 3.50
C LEU A 252 -8.42 1.93 3.42
N CYS A 253 -9.53 2.68 3.52
CA CYS A 253 -10.87 2.11 3.44
C CYS A 253 -11.11 1.25 2.19
N HIS A 254 -10.67 1.72 1.01
CA HIS A 254 -10.82 0.96 -0.24
C HIS A 254 -10.00 -0.34 -0.19
N ALA A 255 -8.73 -0.26 0.20
CA ALA A 255 -7.85 -1.42 0.34
C ALA A 255 -8.38 -2.45 1.37
N MET A 256 -8.92 -1.99 2.49
CA MET A 256 -9.50 -2.83 3.54
C MET A 256 -10.75 -3.60 3.06
N ARG A 257 -11.48 -3.10 2.05
CA ARG A 257 -12.55 -3.87 1.41
C ARG A 257 -12.02 -5.08 0.65
N GLY A 258 -10.88 -4.96 -0.02
CA GLY A 258 -10.22 -6.13 -0.62
C GLY A 258 -9.72 -7.12 0.41
N GLU A 259 -9.10 -6.65 1.49
CA GLU A 259 -8.70 -7.53 2.61
C GLU A 259 -9.90 -8.30 3.19
N PHE A 260 -11.06 -7.64 3.28
CA PHE A 260 -12.29 -8.30 3.69
C PHE A 260 -12.75 -9.37 2.69
N ALA A 261 -12.66 -9.10 1.39
CA ALA A 261 -12.99 -10.07 0.34
C ALA A 261 -12.09 -11.32 0.43
N PHE A 262 -10.78 -11.15 0.72
CA PHE A 262 -9.89 -12.28 1.00
C PHE A 262 -10.29 -13.06 2.23
N GLN A 263 -10.65 -12.39 3.33
CA GLN A 263 -11.11 -13.07 4.54
C GLN A 263 -12.43 -13.82 4.30
N GLN A 264 -13.32 -13.28 3.46
CA GLN A 264 -14.54 -13.95 3.05
C GLN A 264 -14.26 -15.25 2.28
N ALA A 265 -13.36 -15.19 1.30
CA ALA A 265 -12.92 -16.37 0.55
C ALA A 265 -12.19 -17.41 1.44
N ALA A 266 -11.35 -16.96 2.37
CA ALA A 266 -10.70 -17.85 3.33
C ALA A 266 -11.71 -18.58 4.22
N MET A 267 -12.75 -17.86 4.66
CA MET A 267 -13.76 -18.41 5.55
C MET A 267 -14.70 -19.40 4.85
N SER A 268 -15.01 -19.17 3.57
CA SER A 268 -15.84 -20.09 2.77
C SER A 268 -15.14 -21.42 2.49
N ALA A 269 -13.80 -21.46 2.51
CA ALA A 269 -13.00 -22.66 2.34
C ALA A 269 -12.88 -23.54 3.60
N VAL A 270 -13.37 -23.09 4.78
CA VAL A 270 -13.27 -23.87 6.02
C VAL A 270 -14.18 -25.10 5.97
N PRO A 271 -13.65 -26.33 6.17
CA PRO A 271 -14.44 -27.56 6.03
C PRO A 271 -15.61 -27.68 7.01
N PRO A 272 -16.73 -28.32 6.59
CA PRO A 272 -17.81 -28.68 7.50
C PRO A 272 -17.29 -29.61 8.61
N GLY A 273 -17.57 -29.27 9.87
CA GLY A 273 -17.12 -30.04 11.05
C GLY A 273 -16.24 -29.27 12.04
N GLN A 274 -15.61 -28.15 11.62
CA GLN A 274 -14.86 -27.25 12.52
C GLN A 274 -15.73 -26.14 13.15
N GLN A 275 -17.05 -26.24 13.02
CA GLN A 275 -17.98 -25.10 13.17
C GLN A 275 -18.54 -24.92 14.58
N LEU A 276 -18.32 -25.85 15.52
CA LEU A 276 -18.99 -25.80 16.84
C LEU A 276 -18.70 -24.51 17.61
N PHE A 277 -17.47 -23.98 17.48
CA PHE A 277 -17.02 -22.72 18.09
C PHE A 277 -16.59 -21.69 17.04
N LEU A 278 -16.92 -21.92 15.76
CA LEU A 278 -16.58 -21.06 14.64
C LEU A 278 -17.83 -20.86 13.77
N ASN A 279 -18.53 -19.77 14.04
CA ASN A 279 -19.63 -19.32 13.20
C ASN A 279 -19.07 -18.39 12.13
N GLN A 280 -19.02 -18.88 10.89
CA GLN A 280 -18.43 -18.15 9.76
C GLN A 280 -19.02 -16.75 9.60
N ARG A 281 -20.35 -16.62 9.59
CA ARG A 281 -21.00 -15.32 9.37
C ARG A 281 -20.78 -14.33 10.51
N LYS A 282 -20.77 -14.80 11.76
CA LYS A 282 -20.40 -13.95 12.92
C LYS A 282 -18.94 -13.53 12.87
N THR A 283 -18.05 -14.42 12.42
CA THR A 283 -16.63 -14.09 12.21
C THR A 283 -16.47 -13.04 11.14
N LEU A 284 -17.13 -13.21 9.98
CA LEU A 284 -17.10 -12.24 8.89
C LEU A 284 -17.69 -10.89 9.30
N ALA A 285 -18.78 -10.86 10.06
CA ALA A 285 -19.33 -9.60 10.55
C ALA A 285 -18.35 -8.83 11.46
N ARG A 286 -17.64 -9.56 12.33
CA ARG A 286 -16.62 -8.98 13.20
C ARG A 286 -15.39 -8.52 12.41
N SER A 287 -14.94 -9.31 11.43
CA SER A 287 -13.88 -8.94 10.48
C SER A 287 -14.25 -7.69 9.67
N ALA A 288 -15.46 -7.64 9.15
CA ALA A 288 -15.98 -6.49 8.40
C ALA A 288 -15.92 -5.23 9.25
N TRP A 289 -16.39 -5.29 10.49
CA TRP A 289 -16.31 -4.18 11.43
C TRP A 289 -14.86 -3.74 11.70
N LEU A 290 -13.96 -4.70 11.94
CA LEU A 290 -12.54 -4.45 12.23
C LEU A 290 -11.86 -3.71 11.07
N LEU A 291 -12.08 -4.16 9.84
CA LEU A 291 -11.47 -3.61 8.62
C LEU A 291 -12.13 -2.29 8.20
N SER A 292 -13.45 -2.14 8.43
CA SER A 292 -14.19 -0.92 8.12
C SER A 292 -13.85 0.26 9.04
N ARG A 293 -13.09 0.05 10.12
CA ARG A 293 -12.62 1.14 11.01
C ARG A 293 -11.89 2.23 10.24
N THR A 294 -11.15 1.87 9.20
CA THR A 294 -10.45 2.83 8.31
C THR A 294 -11.40 3.71 7.51
N CYS A 295 -12.65 3.30 7.33
CA CYS A 295 -13.68 4.06 6.62
C CYS A 295 -14.38 5.11 7.49
N ALA A 296 -14.17 5.10 8.81
CA ALA A 296 -14.90 5.96 9.72
C ALA A 296 -14.61 7.46 9.49
N ASP A 297 -15.62 8.31 9.65
CA ASP A 297 -15.50 9.76 9.37
C ASP A 297 -14.46 10.45 10.26
N ASP A 298 -14.31 9.99 11.51
CA ASP A 298 -13.30 10.48 12.44
C ASP A 298 -11.89 10.10 12.00
N VAL A 299 -11.70 8.90 11.44
CA VAL A 299 -10.41 8.48 10.85
C VAL A 299 -10.09 9.33 9.62
N GLN A 300 -11.08 9.57 8.75
CA GLN A 300 -10.90 10.45 7.60
C GLN A 300 -10.59 11.90 8.01
N ALA A 301 -11.20 12.41 9.08
CA ALA A 301 -10.89 13.71 9.64
C ALA A 301 -9.45 13.77 10.19
N GLN A 302 -9.02 12.74 10.92
CA GLN A 302 -7.63 12.62 11.39
C GLN A 302 -6.63 12.65 10.22
N ILE A 303 -6.92 11.95 9.11
CA ILE A 303 -6.08 11.96 7.91
C ILE A 303 -6.03 13.35 7.26
N ARG A 304 -7.20 14.00 7.08
CA ARG A 304 -7.29 15.35 6.49
C ARG A 304 -6.48 16.38 7.29
N ASP A 305 -6.61 16.33 8.61
CA ASP A 305 -5.92 17.24 9.53
C ASP A 305 -4.46 16.81 9.79
N ASP A 306 -4.04 15.67 9.22
CA ASP A 306 -2.74 15.06 9.43
C ASP A 306 -2.41 14.78 10.91
N ARG A 307 -3.46 14.53 11.72
CA ARG A 307 -3.37 14.07 13.10
C ARG A 307 -3.13 12.57 13.13
N ARG A 308 -2.33 12.08 14.09
CA ARG A 308 -2.08 10.64 14.24
C ARG A 308 -3.38 9.86 14.22
N VAL A 309 -3.53 8.97 13.24
CA VAL A 309 -4.70 8.10 13.15
C VAL A 309 -4.71 7.14 14.33
N ILE A 310 -5.79 7.18 15.09
CA ILE A 310 -6.16 6.22 16.12
C ILE A 310 -7.44 5.55 15.63
N LEU A 311 -7.35 4.26 15.34
CA LEU A 311 -8.53 3.49 14.95
C LEU A 311 -9.41 3.21 16.18
N PRO A 312 -10.75 3.19 16.02
CA PRO A 312 -11.65 2.77 17.08
C PRO A 312 -11.25 1.41 17.67
N PRO A 313 -11.33 1.21 19.00
CA PRO A 313 -10.97 -0.06 19.63
C PRO A 313 -11.98 -1.16 19.25
N PRO A 314 -11.55 -2.41 19.03
CA PRO A 314 -12.44 -3.50 18.70
C PRO A 314 -13.43 -3.82 19.84
N PRO A 315 -14.61 -4.39 19.54
CA PRO A 315 -15.53 -4.86 20.56
C PRO A 315 -14.88 -5.92 21.45
N PRO A 316 -15.24 -6.04 22.74
CA PRO A 316 -14.69 -7.09 23.61
C PRO A 316 -14.93 -8.51 23.07
N VAL A 317 -13.95 -9.40 23.27
CA VAL A 317 -14.06 -10.84 22.91
C VAL A 317 -14.89 -11.65 23.91
N TRP A 318 -14.95 -11.22 25.18
CA TRP A 318 -15.63 -11.93 26.26
C TRP A 318 -17.10 -11.52 26.36
N THR A 319 -17.87 -11.78 25.30
CA THR A 319 -19.31 -11.50 25.25
C THR A 319 -20.12 -12.75 24.94
N TRP A 320 -21.41 -12.75 25.30
CA TRP A 320 -22.34 -13.83 24.94
C TRP A 320 -22.43 -14.08 23.43
N HIS A 321 -22.13 -13.08 22.59
CA HIS A 321 -22.09 -13.23 21.13
C HIS A 321 -20.91 -14.06 20.64
N CYS A 322 -19.83 -14.15 21.43
CA CYS A 322 -18.63 -14.90 21.10
C CYS A 322 -18.63 -16.34 21.63
N ALA A 323 -19.55 -16.77 22.50
CA ALA A 323 -19.50 -18.15 23.04
C ALA A 323 -19.64 -19.22 21.93
N ALA A 324 -20.55 -19.03 20.98
CA ALA A 324 -20.71 -19.85 19.77
C ALA A 324 -19.71 -19.53 18.65
N ASN A 325 -18.90 -18.48 18.81
CA ASN A 325 -17.92 -18.02 17.83
C ASN A 325 -16.56 -17.73 18.48
N ALA A 326 -16.17 -18.54 19.48
CA ALA A 326 -15.02 -18.22 20.32
C ALA A 326 -13.73 -18.21 19.49
N VAL A 327 -13.59 -19.18 18.59
CA VAL A 327 -12.45 -19.27 17.67
C VAL A 327 -12.43 -18.05 16.76
N GLY A 328 -13.57 -17.71 16.14
CA GLY A 328 -13.66 -16.55 15.25
C GLY A 328 -13.37 -15.22 15.95
N CYS A 329 -13.90 -15.01 17.15
CA CYS A 329 -13.64 -13.81 17.93
C CYS A 329 -12.16 -13.67 18.32
N VAL A 330 -11.50 -14.76 18.73
CA VAL A 330 -10.07 -14.75 19.07
C VAL A 330 -9.21 -14.55 17.82
N LEU A 331 -9.52 -15.21 16.70
CA LEU A 331 -8.79 -15.04 15.44
C LEU A 331 -8.78 -13.58 14.97
N VAL A 332 -9.96 -12.94 14.97
CA VAL A 332 -10.08 -11.54 14.56
C VAL A 332 -9.38 -10.60 15.53
N ASP A 333 -9.42 -10.88 16.83
CA ASP A 333 -8.75 -10.09 17.86
C ASP A 333 -7.21 -10.15 17.76
N ILE A 334 -6.66 -11.31 17.44
CA ILE A 334 -5.20 -11.49 17.21
C ILE A 334 -4.76 -10.83 15.90
N ALA A 335 -5.58 -10.92 14.85
CA ALA A 335 -5.25 -10.35 13.54
C ALA A 335 -5.37 -8.82 13.51
N GLY A 336 -6.30 -8.24 14.28
CA GLY A 336 -6.58 -6.80 14.30
C GLY A 336 -5.35 -5.89 14.46
N PRO A 337 -4.51 -6.10 15.49
CA PRO A 337 -3.31 -5.28 15.72
C PRO A 337 -2.33 -5.22 14.54
N ALA A 338 -2.33 -6.23 13.66
CA ALA A 338 -1.47 -6.22 12.47
C ALA A 338 -1.83 -5.09 11.49
N TYR A 339 -3.09 -4.63 11.49
CA TYR A 339 -3.57 -3.59 10.57
C TYR A 339 -3.41 -2.15 11.11
N ASP A 340 -3.27 -2.00 12.44
CA ASP A 340 -3.39 -0.69 13.11
C ASP A 340 -2.27 0.30 12.76
N GLU A 341 -1.12 -0.20 12.27
CA GLU A 341 0.02 0.65 11.93
C GLU A 341 -0.05 1.22 10.50
N TYR A 342 -0.77 0.57 9.59
CA TYR A 342 -0.76 0.97 8.18
C TYR A 342 -1.30 2.38 7.92
N PRO A 343 -2.37 2.85 8.61
CA PRO A 343 -2.81 4.24 8.44
C PRO A 343 -1.70 5.25 8.74
N GLN A 344 -0.93 5.05 9.81
CA GLN A 344 0.16 5.95 10.19
C GLN A 344 1.32 5.88 9.18
N ARG A 345 1.61 4.69 8.63
CA ARG A 345 2.59 4.55 7.53
C ARG A 345 2.14 5.32 6.28
N MET A 346 0.86 5.29 5.93
CA MET A 346 0.33 6.09 4.81
C MET A 346 0.40 7.59 5.11
N GLN A 347 0.13 8.02 6.34
CA GLN A 347 0.35 9.42 6.73
C GLN A 347 1.81 9.85 6.56
N ASP A 348 2.78 8.97 6.84
CA ASP A 348 4.20 9.26 6.64
C ASP A 348 4.57 9.34 5.15
N VAL A 349 3.97 8.51 4.30
CA VAL A 349 4.08 8.67 2.83
C VAL A 349 3.54 10.02 2.39
N GLY A 350 2.36 10.41 2.91
CA GLY A 350 1.77 11.72 2.64
C GLY A 350 2.69 12.87 3.05
N ALA A 351 3.31 12.79 4.23
CA ALA A 351 4.29 13.79 4.67
C ALA A 351 5.53 13.87 3.76
N GLN A 352 6.03 12.74 3.24
CA GLN A 352 7.14 12.73 2.28
C GLN A 352 6.74 13.42 0.96
N LEU A 353 5.55 13.15 0.43
CA LEU A 353 5.05 13.79 -0.79
C LEU A 353 4.86 15.30 -0.60
N ARG A 354 4.28 15.72 0.52
CA ARG A 354 4.14 17.13 0.89
C ARG A 354 5.49 17.83 0.99
N MET A 355 6.48 17.21 1.63
CA MET A 355 7.83 17.72 1.73
C MET A 355 8.50 17.87 0.36
N ALA A 356 8.36 16.89 -0.54
CA ALA A 356 8.87 16.99 -1.90
C ALA A 356 8.23 18.14 -2.69
N GLY A 357 6.91 18.32 -2.57
CA GLY A 357 6.20 19.47 -3.13
C GLY A 357 6.67 20.81 -2.55
N ALA A 358 6.91 20.86 -1.23
CA ALA A 358 7.47 22.03 -0.56
C ALA A 358 8.88 22.37 -1.06
N MET A 359 9.74 21.37 -1.30
CA MET A 359 11.09 21.59 -1.83
C MET A 359 11.07 22.09 -3.27
N LEU A 360 10.14 21.57 -4.09
CA LEU A 360 9.92 22.09 -5.44
C LEU A 360 9.42 23.54 -5.42
N TRP A 361 8.50 23.88 -4.51
CA TRP A 361 8.03 25.26 -4.33
C TRP A 361 9.14 26.20 -3.84
N LEU A 362 9.92 25.77 -2.83
CA LEU A 362 11.00 26.54 -2.22
C LEU A 362 12.08 26.89 -3.25
N ARG A 363 12.41 25.95 -4.14
CA ARG A 363 13.35 26.16 -5.26
C ARG A 363 12.96 27.34 -6.16
N GLY A 364 11.66 27.62 -6.32
CA GLY A 364 11.15 28.73 -7.11
C GLY A 364 11.05 30.07 -6.36
N GLN A 365 11.42 30.11 -5.08
CA GLN A 365 11.38 31.34 -4.28
C GLN A 365 12.69 32.13 -4.37
N PRO A 366 12.65 33.45 -4.16
CA PRO A 366 13.86 34.24 -3.94
C PRO A 366 14.67 33.69 -2.78
N GLN A 367 15.99 33.59 -2.95
CA GLN A 367 16.90 33.09 -1.92
C GLN A 367 16.81 33.97 -0.66
N GLY A 368 16.83 33.32 0.49
CA GLY A 368 16.68 33.97 1.78
C GLY A 368 16.89 32.98 2.92
N GLU A 369 16.48 33.34 4.13
CA GLU A 369 16.55 32.43 5.27
C GLU A 369 15.45 31.37 5.13
N ALA A 370 15.85 30.10 4.95
CA ALA A 370 14.94 29.02 4.59
C ALA A 370 13.81 28.85 5.61
N SER A 371 14.07 29.06 6.91
CA SER A 371 13.04 28.90 7.93
C SER A 371 11.95 29.97 7.87
N GLU A 372 12.29 31.23 7.54
CA GLU A 372 11.31 32.28 7.27
C GLU A 372 10.50 31.99 6.00
N VAL A 373 11.16 31.57 4.91
CA VAL A 373 10.45 31.34 3.63
C VAL A 373 9.49 30.16 3.75
N LEU A 374 9.88 29.08 4.45
CA LEU A 374 9.01 27.93 4.67
C LEU A 374 7.73 28.25 5.46
N LYS A 375 7.64 29.39 6.16
CA LYS A 375 6.38 29.84 6.78
C LYS A 375 5.32 30.24 5.76
N ALA A 376 5.73 30.60 4.54
CA ALA A 376 4.85 30.98 3.44
C ALA A 376 4.53 29.81 2.49
N VAL A 377 4.91 28.57 2.84
CA VAL A 377 4.63 27.40 2.02
C VAL A 377 3.11 27.26 1.75
N PRO A 378 2.68 26.96 0.51
CA PRO A 378 1.27 26.86 0.20
C PRO A 378 0.56 25.79 1.03
N GLU A 379 -0.74 26.00 1.25
CA GLU A 379 -1.61 25.06 1.95
C GLU A 379 -1.54 23.67 1.30
N GLY A 380 -1.47 22.63 2.14
CA GLY A 380 -1.38 21.25 1.70
C GLY A 380 0.04 20.71 1.55
N PHE A 381 1.08 21.55 1.49
CA PHE A 381 2.49 21.10 1.50
C PHE A 381 3.14 21.07 2.90
N ALA A 382 2.47 21.65 3.89
CA ALA A 382 2.82 21.50 5.30
C ALA A 382 1.55 21.27 6.11
N SER A 383 1.69 20.51 7.19
CA SER A 383 0.63 20.31 8.17
C SER A 383 0.89 21.17 9.39
N ALA A 384 -0.18 21.76 9.96
CA ALA A 384 -0.10 22.42 11.26
C ALA A 384 0.29 21.45 12.39
N GLN A 385 -0.02 20.15 12.25
CA GLN A 385 0.32 19.11 13.23
C GLN A 385 1.76 18.62 13.07
N ARG A 386 2.30 18.70 11.86
CA ARG A 386 3.67 18.27 11.51
C ARG A 386 4.35 19.35 10.66
N PRO A 387 4.74 20.48 11.29
CA PRO A 387 5.36 21.58 10.56
C PRO A 387 6.73 21.18 10.01
N LEU A 388 7.10 21.74 8.86
CA LEU A 388 8.43 21.63 8.28
C LEU A 388 9.44 22.36 9.19
N ARG A 389 10.54 21.70 9.55
CA ARG A 389 11.60 22.28 10.39
C ARG A 389 12.95 22.17 9.69
N ILE A 390 13.77 23.20 9.81
CA ILE A 390 15.16 23.13 9.38
C ILE A 390 15.97 22.33 10.40
N SER A 391 16.90 21.50 9.94
CA SER A 391 17.84 20.77 10.79
C SER A 391 18.84 21.71 11.46
N GLU A 392 19.47 21.26 12.55
CA GLU A 392 20.43 22.09 13.30
C GLU A 392 21.63 22.56 12.47
N ASP A 393 22.07 21.76 11.50
CA ASP A 393 23.14 22.08 10.56
C ASP A 393 22.68 22.98 9.40
N GLY A 394 21.39 23.31 9.33
CA GLY A 394 20.83 24.17 8.29
C GLY A 394 20.68 23.51 6.91
N THR A 395 20.99 22.21 6.75
CA THR A 395 21.11 21.59 5.41
C THR A 395 19.88 20.80 4.96
N ARG A 396 18.96 20.48 5.88
CA ARG A 396 17.82 19.60 5.62
C ARG A 396 16.53 20.16 6.19
N VAL A 397 15.42 19.78 5.57
CA VAL A 397 14.08 19.94 6.12
C VAL A 397 13.63 18.62 6.73
N ARG A 398 12.97 18.68 7.88
CA ARG A 398 12.53 17.52 8.66
C ARG A 398 11.08 17.64 9.11
N VAL A 399 10.41 16.50 9.21
CA VAL A 399 9.10 16.34 9.85
C VAL A 399 9.06 15.04 10.67
N PRO A 400 8.34 15.02 11.80
CA PRO A 400 8.24 13.82 12.62
C PRO A 400 7.44 12.72 11.91
N ARG A 401 7.87 11.46 12.08
CA ARG A 401 7.09 10.29 11.67
C ARG A 401 6.01 9.97 12.70
N LEU A 402 4.89 9.46 12.23
CA LEU A 402 3.80 8.95 13.07
C LEU A 402 3.85 7.43 13.19
N GLY A 403 4.20 6.75 12.11
CA GLY A 403 4.35 5.29 12.07
C GLY A 403 5.64 4.84 12.75
N LYS A 404 5.69 3.54 13.08
CA LYS A 404 6.96 2.93 13.51
C LYS A 404 7.98 3.05 12.38
N PRO A 405 9.21 3.51 12.65
CA PRO A 405 10.26 3.51 11.65
C PRO A 405 10.50 2.08 11.16
N ARG A 406 10.74 1.92 9.86
CA ARG A 406 11.32 0.68 9.32
C ARG A 406 12.77 0.59 9.77
N ASP A 407 13.33 -0.61 9.82
CA ASP A 407 14.73 -0.82 10.16
C ASP A 407 15.64 0.11 9.32
N GLY A 408 16.46 0.90 10.01
CA GLY A 408 17.36 1.89 9.40
C GLY A 408 16.75 3.26 9.08
N SER A 409 15.42 3.43 9.13
CA SER A 409 14.80 4.75 9.03
C SER A 409 14.75 5.44 10.39
N GLY A 410 15.16 6.71 10.47
CA GLY A 410 15.11 7.49 11.70
C GLY A 410 13.68 7.86 12.12
N PRO A 411 13.50 8.50 13.29
CA PRO A 411 12.20 8.97 13.78
C PRO A 411 11.60 10.13 12.97
N GLU A 412 12.37 10.67 12.02
CA GLU A 412 11.98 11.80 11.19
C GLU A 412 12.03 11.40 9.71
N ILE A 413 11.18 12.05 8.92
CA ILE A 413 11.32 12.16 7.47
C ILE A 413 12.22 13.36 7.22
N SER A 414 13.17 13.24 6.28
CA SER A 414 14.03 14.36 5.93
C SER A 414 14.32 14.44 4.43
N ALA A 415 14.51 15.66 3.95
CA ALA A 415 14.96 15.97 2.61
C ALA A 415 16.08 17.03 2.68
N PRO A 416 17.09 16.98 1.80
CA PRO A 416 18.03 18.10 1.67
C PRO A 416 17.30 19.36 1.17
N LEU A 417 17.82 20.53 1.55
CA LEU A 417 17.38 21.78 0.94
C LEU A 417 17.76 21.82 -0.55
N PRO A 418 16.96 22.48 -1.42
CA PRO A 418 17.34 22.71 -2.81
C PRO A 418 18.65 23.50 -2.88
N ARG A 419 19.41 23.32 -3.97
CA ARG A 419 20.67 24.06 -4.16
C ARG A 419 20.44 25.57 -4.09
N GLY A 420 21.26 26.25 -3.30
CA GLY A 420 21.26 27.71 -3.16
C GLY A 420 20.67 28.23 -1.85
N TRP A 421 20.05 27.36 -1.04
CA TRP A 421 19.49 27.65 0.27
C TRP A 421 20.45 27.37 1.42
#